data_AF-A0A537YTV5-F1
#
_entry.id   AF-A0A537YTV5-F1
#
_cell.length_a   1.000
_cell.length_b   1.000
_cell.length_c   1.000
_cell.angle_alpha   90.00
_cell.angle_beta   90.00
_cell.angle_gamma   90.00
#
_symmetry.space_group_name_H-M   'P 1'
#
loop_
_entity.id
_entity.type
_entity.pdbx_description
1 polymer ?
#
loop_
_entity_poly.entity_id
_entity_poly.type
_entity_poly.pdbx_seq_one_letter_code
_entity_poly.pdbx_strand_id
1 'polypeptide(L)'
;MAHVSRRSVILAVALALILPGTASSAVSWGTQHGIPGAYSWNYGNSLDLSGIPADPSFRLHDAFISDATTPQAAYYSASPDGITWTTPRRLSGGVVNAEGVSIATAGTKIIVGWVTGFSAYDRAGAPRRLQVNTSGP
;
A
#
# COMPACT_ATOMS: atom_id res chain seq x y z
N MET A 1 -1.45 49.20 -61.47
CA MET A 1 -0.17 48.87 -60.82
C MET A 1 -0.45 48.83 -59.32
N ALA A 2 -0.57 47.64 -58.73
CA ALA A 2 0.41 47.04 -57.79
C ALA A 2 0.43 47.79 -56.43
N HIS A 3 0.29 47.22 -55.22
CA HIS A 3 0.32 45.84 -54.71
C HIS A 3 -0.32 45.80 -53.28
N VAL A 4 -0.77 44.61 -52.88
CA VAL A 4 -1.23 44.05 -51.57
C VAL A 4 -0.44 44.59 -50.34
N SER A 5 -0.93 44.79 -49.09
CA SER A 5 -1.34 43.76 -48.11
C SER A 5 -1.67 44.30 -46.69
N ARG A 6 -2.81 43.84 -46.17
CA ARG A 6 -3.24 43.43 -44.80
C ARG A 6 -2.46 43.84 -43.51
N ARG A 7 -3.26 44.46 -42.61
CA ARG A 7 -3.44 44.25 -41.13
C ARG A 7 -2.20 44.01 -40.24
N SER A 8 -2.06 44.84 -39.19
CA SER A 8 -1.45 44.44 -37.91
C SER A 8 -2.12 45.16 -36.74
N VAL A 9 -2.43 44.39 -35.70
CA VAL A 9 -3.22 44.72 -34.51
C VAL A 9 -2.31 44.54 -33.27
N ILE A 10 -2.70 45.18 -32.15
CA ILE A 10 -2.43 44.82 -30.74
C ILE A 10 -1.23 45.52 -30.08
N LEU A 11 -1.49 46.25 -28.98
CA LEU A 11 -1.06 45.84 -27.63
C LEU A 11 -1.87 46.60 -26.55
N ALA A 12 -2.88 45.94 -25.99
CA ALA A 12 -3.45 46.32 -24.71
C ALA A 12 -2.71 45.49 -23.63
N VAL A 13 -1.96 46.18 -22.78
CA VAL A 13 -1.33 45.60 -21.60
C VAL A 13 -2.42 45.48 -20.54
N ALA A 14 -2.87 44.25 -20.26
CA ALA A 14 -3.67 43.94 -19.08
C ALA A 14 -2.79 43.15 -18.09
N LEU A 15 -2.43 43.84 -17.02
CA LEU A 15 -1.70 43.35 -15.86
C LEU A 15 -2.51 42.24 -15.16
N ALA A 16 -2.17 40.97 -15.40
CA ALA A 16 -2.65 39.87 -14.58
C ALA A 16 -1.81 39.80 -13.31
N LEU A 17 -2.44 40.11 -12.18
CA LEU A 17 -1.90 39.96 -10.84
C LEU A 17 -1.42 38.51 -10.65
N ILE A 18 -0.11 38.32 -10.49
CA ILE A 18 0.51 37.02 -10.18
C ILE A 18 0.20 36.72 -8.71
N LEU A 19 -0.93 36.08 -8.45
CA LEU A 19 -1.09 35.28 -7.25
C LEU A 19 -0.38 33.95 -7.51
N PRO A 20 0.62 33.52 -6.71
CA PRO A 20 1.05 32.13 -6.73
C PRO A 20 -0.10 31.32 -6.13
N GLY A 21 -1.08 30.97 -6.99
CA GLY A 21 -2.03 29.93 -6.67
C GLY A 21 -1.22 28.64 -6.53
N THR A 22 -0.85 28.29 -5.30
CA THR A 22 -0.44 26.93 -5.00
C THR A 22 -1.66 26.09 -5.37
N ALA A 23 -1.61 25.43 -6.52
CA ALA A 23 -2.54 24.36 -6.83
C ALA A 23 -2.30 23.27 -5.79
N SER A 24 -2.98 23.38 -4.65
CA SER A 24 -3.25 22.24 -3.81
C SER A 24 -4.00 21.28 -4.71
N SER A 25 -3.34 20.18 -5.09
CA SER A 25 -4.04 18.99 -5.54
C SER A 25 -5.02 18.66 -4.43
N ALA A 26 -6.27 19.08 -4.59
CA ALA A 26 -7.32 18.78 -3.64
C ALA A 26 -7.65 17.30 -3.80
N VAL A 27 -6.88 16.45 -3.13
CA VAL A 27 -7.21 15.04 -2.98
C VAL A 27 -8.52 14.98 -2.22
N SER A 28 -9.57 14.51 -2.89
CA SER A 28 -10.83 14.18 -2.22
C SER A 28 -10.72 12.76 -1.69
N TRP A 29 -10.82 12.60 -0.37
CA TRP A 29 -10.89 11.29 0.27
C TRP A 29 -12.30 10.72 0.13
N GLY A 30 -12.39 9.44 -0.21
CA GLY A 30 -13.65 8.70 -0.22
C GLY A 30 -14.08 8.25 1.18
N THR A 31 -15.13 7.44 1.24
CA THR A 31 -15.57 6.78 2.47
C THR A 31 -14.46 5.88 3.02
N GLN A 32 -14.22 5.96 4.33
CA GLN A 32 -13.30 5.05 5.01
C GLN A 32 -13.93 3.66 5.14
N HIS A 33 -13.20 2.64 4.74
CA HIS A 33 -13.56 1.23 4.93
C HIS A 33 -12.52 0.55 5.83
N GLY A 34 -12.98 -0.34 6.71
CA GLY A 34 -12.11 -1.19 7.51
C GLY A 34 -11.69 -2.45 6.74
N ILE A 35 -10.44 -2.86 6.90
CA ILE A 35 -9.98 -4.17 6.42
C ILE A 35 -10.42 -5.22 7.46
N PRO A 36 -10.99 -6.37 7.08
CA PRO A 36 -11.48 -7.38 8.03
C PRO A 36 -10.35 -8.16 8.72
N GLY A 37 -10.49 -8.44 10.01
CA GLY A 37 -9.50 -9.17 10.82
C GLY A 37 -9.28 -8.54 12.20
N ALA A 38 -8.64 -9.28 13.10
CA ALA A 38 -8.12 -8.72 14.34
C ALA A 38 -6.65 -8.33 14.10
N TYR A 39 -6.42 -7.02 14.00
CA TYR A 39 -5.13 -6.44 13.68
C TYR A 39 -4.36 -6.11 14.94
N SER A 40 -3.08 -6.47 14.99
CA SER A 40 -2.12 -5.86 15.89
C SER A 40 -1.18 -4.94 15.12
N TRP A 41 -0.54 -4.02 15.86
CA TRP A 41 0.32 -2.95 15.36
C TRP A 41 1.26 -3.39 14.22
N ASN A 42 1.08 -2.78 13.05
CA ASN A 42 2.02 -2.89 11.94
C ASN A 42 3.14 -1.86 12.14
N TYR A 43 4.31 -2.30 12.60
CA TYR A 43 5.50 -1.43 12.66
C TYR A 43 6.16 -1.22 11.28
N GLY A 44 5.81 -2.05 10.28
CA GLY A 44 6.30 -1.96 8.90
C GLY A 44 5.18 -1.63 7.91
N ASN A 45 5.55 -1.51 6.62
CA ASN A 45 4.58 -1.25 5.56
C ASN A 45 3.63 -2.44 5.40
N SER A 46 2.34 -2.26 5.69
CA SER A 46 1.36 -3.35 5.63
C SER A 46 0.59 -3.42 4.31
N LEU A 47 0.65 -2.39 3.47
CA LEU A 47 -0.16 -2.30 2.26
C LEU A 47 0.71 -2.05 1.03
N ASP A 48 0.43 -2.81 -0.03
CA ASP A 48 0.99 -2.57 -1.36
C ASP A 48 0.02 -3.02 -2.45
N LEU A 49 0.30 -2.72 -3.72
CA LEU A 49 -0.57 -3.02 -4.85
C LEU A 49 0.17 -3.71 -5.99
N SER A 50 -0.50 -4.63 -6.68
CA SER A 50 -0.05 -5.14 -7.97
C SER A 50 -1.00 -4.74 -9.09
N GLY A 51 -0.45 -4.58 -10.30
CA GLY A 51 -1.19 -4.12 -11.46
C GLY A 51 -1.44 -2.61 -11.50
N ILE A 52 -2.35 -2.19 -12.37
CA ILE A 52 -2.72 -0.78 -12.57
C ILE A 52 -4.16 -0.62 -12.08
N PRO A 53 -4.52 0.39 -11.25
CA PRO A 53 -5.87 0.51 -10.67
C PRO A 53 -7.06 0.48 -11.65
N ALA A 54 -6.83 0.83 -12.92
CA ALA A 54 -7.86 0.77 -13.96
C ALA A 54 -8.03 -0.63 -14.61
N ASP A 55 -7.14 -1.58 -14.31
CA ASP A 55 -7.11 -2.91 -14.89
C ASP A 55 -7.86 -3.93 -13.98
N PRO A 56 -8.66 -4.85 -14.54
CA PRO A 56 -9.33 -5.90 -13.77
C PRO A 56 -8.39 -6.81 -12.95
N SER A 57 -7.10 -6.85 -13.30
CA SER A 57 -6.05 -7.57 -12.59
C SER A 57 -5.48 -6.83 -11.38
N PHE A 58 -5.84 -5.55 -11.17
CA PHE A 58 -5.42 -4.75 -10.01
C PHE A 58 -5.75 -5.45 -8.70
N ARG A 59 -4.80 -5.51 -7.79
CA ARG A 59 -5.04 -6.01 -6.43
C ARG A 59 -4.32 -5.14 -5.42
N LEU A 60 -5.03 -4.82 -4.34
CA LEU A 60 -4.43 -4.42 -3.07
C LEU A 60 -4.05 -5.66 -2.27
N HIS A 61 -2.93 -5.56 -1.57
CA HIS A 61 -2.36 -6.61 -0.75
C HIS A 61 -2.07 -6.06 0.63
N ASP A 62 -2.69 -6.67 1.63
CA ASP A 62 -2.44 -6.35 3.03
C ASP A 62 -1.69 -7.50 3.70
N ALA A 63 -0.68 -7.16 4.49
CA ALA A 63 0.03 -8.08 5.36
C ALA A 63 0.11 -7.50 6.76
N PHE A 64 -0.28 -8.29 7.75
CA PHE A 64 -0.45 -7.83 9.11
C PHE A 64 -0.03 -8.90 10.12
N ILE A 65 0.24 -8.47 11.34
CA ILE A 65 0.37 -9.35 12.49
C ILE A 65 -0.98 -9.37 13.23
N SER A 66 -1.45 -10.54 13.62
CA SER A 66 -2.66 -10.66 14.45
C SER A 66 -2.30 -10.99 15.89
N ASP A 67 -2.89 -10.26 16.84
CA ASP A 67 -2.83 -10.51 18.29
C ASP A 67 -4.06 -11.27 18.82
N ALA A 68 -5.04 -11.59 17.97
CA ALA A 68 -6.18 -12.42 18.36
C ALA A 68 -5.79 -13.87 18.66
N THR A 69 -4.59 -14.29 18.30
CA THR A 69 -4.04 -15.60 18.64
C THR A 69 -2.70 -15.42 19.33
N THR A 70 -2.45 -16.18 20.40
CA THR A 70 -1.14 -16.27 21.05
C THR A 70 -0.50 -17.61 20.70
N PRO A 71 0.75 -17.63 20.21
CA PRO A 71 1.59 -16.48 19.83
C PRO A 71 1.10 -15.76 18.57
N GLN A 72 1.43 -14.47 18.45
CA GLN A 72 1.06 -13.66 17.30
C GLN A 72 1.59 -14.24 15.99
N ALA A 73 0.83 -14.12 14.90
CA ALA A 73 1.18 -14.69 13.61
C ALA A 73 1.04 -13.69 12.47
N ALA A 74 1.84 -13.87 11.41
CA ALA A 74 1.75 -13.09 10.19
C ALA A 74 0.64 -13.62 9.28
N TYR A 75 -0.15 -12.70 8.73
CA TYR A 75 -1.28 -12.97 7.84
C TYR A 75 -1.19 -12.13 6.57
N TYR A 76 -1.90 -12.57 5.55
CA TYR A 76 -2.06 -11.91 4.27
C TYR A 76 -3.53 -11.88 3.87
N SER A 77 -3.98 -10.76 3.29
CA SER A 77 -5.25 -10.65 2.59
C SER A 77 -5.10 -9.82 1.31
N ALA A 78 -6.02 -9.99 0.37
CA ALA A 78 -6.07 -9.21 -0.85
C ALA A 78 -7.47 -8.67 -1.13
N SER A 79 -7.53 -7.59 -1.91
CA SER A 79 -8.76 -6.97 -2.33
C SER A 79 -8.65 -6.42 -3.76
N PRO A 80 -9.70 -6.54 -4.59
CA PRO A 80 -9.76 -5.89 -5.89
C PRO A 80 -10.17 -4.40 -5.81
N ASP A 81 -10.74 -3.94 -4.69
CA ASP A 81 -11.43 -2.64 -4.58
C ASP A 81 -11.12 -1.86 -3.29
N GLY A 82 -10.38 -2.45 -2.35
CA GLY A 82 -10.10 -1.88 -1.02
C GLY A 82 -11.26 -1.97 -0.04
N ILE A 83 -12.40 -2.55 -0.44
CA ILE A 83 -13.63 -2.66 0.35
C ILE A 83 -13.88 -4.12 0.71
N THR A 84 -13.84 -4.99 -0.29
CA THR A 84 -14.07 -6.43 -0.15
C THR A 84 -12.74 -7.14 -0.10
N TRP A 85 -12.43 -7.74 1.04
CA TRP A 85 -11.16 -8.43 1.26
C TRP A 85 -11.35 -9.93 1.41
N THR A 86 -10.36 -10.69 0.98
CA THR A 86 -10.34 -12.15 1.17
C THR A 86 -10.25 -12.52 2.66
N THR A 87 -10.65 -13.75 3.01
CA THR A 87 -10.35 -14.31 4.33
C THR A 87 -8.84 -14.31 4.57
N PRO A 88 -8.34 -13.76 5.69
CA PRO A 88 -6.91 -13.72 5.95
C PRO A 88 -6.26 -15.11 5.97
N ARG A 89 -5.16 -15.26 5.24
CA ARG A 89 -4.36 -16.49 5.19
C ARG A 89 -3.14 -16.35 6.09
N ARG A 90 -2.94 -17.32 6.99
CA ARG A 90 -1.72 -17.40 7.82
C ARG A 90 -0.49 -17.65 6.94
N LEU A 91 0.56 -16.86 7.14
CA LEU A 91 1.84 -16.99 6.44
C LEU A 91 2.92 -17.69 7.28
N SER A 92 2.89 -17.51 8.60
CA SER A 92 3.83 -18.20 9.47
C SER A 92 3.51 -19.71 9.47
N GLY A 93 4.54 -20.55 9.33
CA GLY A 93 4.39 -22.00 9.22
C GLY A 93 4.15 -22.73 10.55
N GLY A 94 4.43 -22.09 11.70
CA GLY A 94 4.35 -22.72 13.03
C GLY A 94 3.96 -21.75 14.15
N VAL A 95 3.87 -22.26 15.37
CA VAL A 95 3.52 -21.50 16.59
C VAL A 95 4.76 -20.73 17.07
N VAL A 96 4.95 -19.51 16.56
CA VAL A 96 6.07 -18.60 16.88
C VAL A 96 5.54 -17.19 16.94
N ASN A 97 6.08 -16.34 17.82
CA ASN A 97 5.66 -14.95 17.88
C ASN A 97 6.22 -14.16 16.70
N ALA A 98 5.34 -13.76 15.77
CA ALA A 98 5.67 -12.97 14.59
C ALA A 98 5.44 -11.47 14.82
N GLU A 99 6.35 -10.63 14.33
CA GLU A 99 6.28 -9.18 14.46
C GLU A 99 6.94 -8.45 13.27
N GLY A 100 6.71 -7.14 13.18
CA GLY A 100 7.43 -6.27 12.23
C GLY A 100 7.19 -6.67 10.78
N VAL A 101 5.94 -6.97 10.42
CA VAL A 101 5.59 -7.38 9.06
C VAL A 101 5.80 -6.23 8.07
N SER A 102 6.27 -6.58 6.88
CA SER A 102 6.39 -5.67 5.74
C SER A 102 6.04 -6.38 4.44
N ILE A 103 5.32 -5.71 3.54
CA ILE A 103 5.00 -6.21 2.20
C ILE A 103 5.64 -5.35 1.10
N ALA A 104 6.01 -6.02 0.01
CA ALA A 104 6.40 -5.41 -1.25
C ALA A 104 5.89 -6.25 -2.43
N THR A 105 5.61 -5.59 -3.54
CA THR A 105 5.18 -6.18 -4.80
C THR A 105 6.19 -5.86 -5.91
N ALA A 106 6.38 -6.81 -6.82
CA ALA A 106 7.24 -6.66 -7.99
C ALA A 106 6.58 -7.36 -9.18
N GLY A 107 5.86 -6.59 -10.00
CA GLY A 107 4.99 -7.15 -11.03
C GLY A 107 3.87 -7.98 -10.40
N THR A 108 3.82 -9.28 -10.70
CA THR A 108 2.85 -10.23 -10.11
C THR A 108 3.37 -10.90 -8.83
N LYS A 109 4.63 -10.68 -8.45
CA LYS A 109 5.22 -11.28 -7.25
C LYS A 109 4.87 -10.44 -6.02
N ILE A 110 4.46 -11.13 -4.96
CA ILE A 110 4.22 -10.55 -3.65
C ILE A 110 5.27 -11.11 -2.70
N ILE A 111 5.92 -10.25 -1.93
CA ILE A 111 6.97 -10.58 -0.98
C ILE A 111 6.55 -10.03 0.38
N VAL A 112 6.42 -10.91 1.36
CA VAL A 112 6.07 -10.54 2.74
C VAL A 112 7.19 -10.99 3.66
N GLY A 113 7.75 -10.06 4.43
CA GLY A 113 8.75 -10.31 5.45
C GLY A 113 8.21 -10.07 6.85
N TRP A 114 8.71 -10.80 7.85
CA TRP A 114 8.45 -10.57 9.28
C TRP A 114 9.57 -11.15 10.14
N VAL A 115 9.62 -10.77 11.41
CA VAL A 115 10.60 -11.31 12.37
C VAL A 115 9.91 -12.27 13.33
N THR A 116 10.61 -13.34 13.73
CA THR A 116 10.19 -14.24 14.82
C THR A 116 11.13 -14.13 16.01
N GLY A 117 10.72 -14.58 17.20
CA GLY A 117 11.63 -14.74 18.35
C GLY A 117 11.84 -13.48 19.20
N PHE A 118 10.86 -12.57 19.25
CA PHE A 118 10.96 -11.30 20.00
C PHE A 118 10.32 -11.33 21.39
N SER A 119 9.44 -12.28 21.69
CA SER A 119 8.55 -12.17 22.86
C SER A 119 8.91 -13.14 23.99
N ALA A 120 8.51 -12.78 25.21
CA ALA A 120 8.57 -13.65 26.38
C ALA A 120 7.76 -14.96 26.20
N TYR A 121 6.85 -15.01 25.22
CA TYR A 121 6.12 -16.22 24.84
C TYR A 121 6.91 -17.16 23.93
N ASP A 122 8.04 -16.72 23.38
CA ASP A 122 8.90 -17.59 22.60
C ASP A 122 9.67 -18.55 23.52
N ARG A 123 9.95 -19.76 23.01
CA ARG A 123 10.72 -20.77 23.77
C ARG A 123 12.09 -20.19 24.17
N ALA A 124 12.54 -20.48 25.39
CA ALA A 124 13.87 -20.06 25.84
C ALA A 124 14.94 -20.42 24.79
N GLY A 125 15.67 -19.40 24.32
CA GLY A 125 16.69 -19.54 23.27
C GLY A 125 16.18 -19.46 21.83
N ALA A 126 14.91 -19.10 21.60
CA ALA A 126 14.39 -18.89 20.24
C ALA A 126 15.18 -17.77 19.53
N PRO A 127 15.90 -18.09 18.43
CA PRO A 127 16.68 -17.08 17.73
C PRO A 127 15.75 -16.10 17.02
N ARG A 128 16.11 -14.82 17.09
CA ARG A 128 15.49 -13.82 16.22
C ARG A 128 15.85 -14.14 14.77
N ARG A 129 14.83 -14.29 13.93
CA ARG A 129 15.02 -14.65 12.52
C ARG A 129 14.10 -13.81 11.65
N LEU A 130 14.67 -13.24 10.60
CA LEU A 130 13.89 -12.73 9.48
C LEU A 130 13.29 -13.92 8.74
N GLN A 131 12.00 -13.86 8.51
CA GLN A 131 11.22 -14.78 7.70
C GLN A 131 10.78 -14.03 6.45
N VAL A 132 10.71 -14.74 5.32
CA VAL A 132 10.19 -14.21 4.07
C VAL A 132 9.27 -15.27 3.46
N ASN A 133 8.12 -14.82 2.97
CA ASN A 133 7.22 -15.62 2.15
C ASN A 133 7.00 -14.89 0.82
N THR A 134 7.01 -15.65 -0.26
CA THR A 134 6.77 -15.14 -1.60
C THR A 134 5.52 -15.80 -2.17
N SER A 135 4.70 -15.06 -2.91
CA SER A 135 3.64 -15.67 -3.71
C SER A 135 4.20 -16.75 -4.64
N GLY A 136 3.38 -17.74 -4.97
CA GLY A 136 3.75 -18.78 -5.92
C GLY A 136 4.09 -18.20 -7.32
N PRO A 137 4.70 -19.01 -8.20
CA PRO A 137 4.82 -18.67 -9.61
C PRO A 137 3.46 -18.40 -10.26
#